data_AF-A0A6H1K4T9-F1
#
_entry.id   AF-A0A6H1K4T9-F1
#
_cell.length_a   1.000
_cell.length_b   1.000
_cell.length_c   1.000
_cell.angle_alpha   90.00
_cell.angle_beta   90.00
_cell.angle_gamma   90.00
#
_symmetry.space_group_name_H-M   'P 1'
#
loop_
_entity.id
_entity.type
_entity.pdbx_description
1 polymer ?
#
loop_
_entity_poly.entity_id
_entity_poly.type
_entity_poly.pdbx_seq_one_letter_code
_entity_poly.pdbx_strand_id
1 'polypeptide(L)' 'MTERMLIGPKLEPVPVQRCDVCELCGREREVARRAGRSLEVRSLNGVIAGHPHGREARE' A
#
# COMPACT_ATOMS: atom_id res chain seq x y z
N MET A 1 16.80 -20.85 -20.06
CA MET A 1 17.35 -19.89 -19.07
C MET A 1 16.20 -19.00 -18.66
N THR A 2 15.51 -19.32 -17.57
CA THR A 2 14.37 -18.51 -17.11
C THR A 2 14.92 -17.26 -16.47
N GLU A 3 14.83 -16.14 -17.20
CA GLU A 3 15.11 -14.81 -16.69
C GLU A 3 14.35 -14.62 -15.39
N ARG A 4 15.11 -14.62 -14.30
CA ARG A 4 14.62 -14.22 -12.99
C ARG A 4 14.51 -12.72 -13.06
N MET A 5 13.36 -12.25 -13.57
CA MET A 5 12.95 -10.84 -13.57
C MET A 5 13.18 -10.32 -12.15
N LEU A 6 14.31 -9.65 -11.94
CA LEU A 6 14.55 -8.87 -10.74
C LEU A 6 13.61 -7.67 -10.89
N ILE A 7 12.36 -7.88 -10.52
CA ILE A 7 11.43 -6.79 -10.25
C ILE A 7 12.07 -6.07 -9.07
N GLY A 8 12.94 -5.09 -9.36
CA GLY A 8 13.41 -4.12 -8.39
C GLY A 8 12.20 -3.58 -7.65
N PRO A 9 12.31 -3.19 -6.36
CA PRO A 9 11.17 -2.95 -5.51
C PRO A 9 10.22 -2.02 -6.26
N LYS A 10 9.08 -2.57 -6.73
CA LYS A 10 8.00 -1.78 -7.30
C LYS A 10 7.74 -0.73 -6.24
N LEU A 11 7.98 0.53 -6.55
CA LEU A 11 7.83 1.62 -5.58
C LEU A 11 6.45 1.46 -4.98
N GLU A 12 6.42 1.09 -3.69
CA GLU A 12 5.17 0.95 -2.97
C GLU A 12 4.57 2.36 -2.88
N PRO A 13 3.24 2.50 -3.04
CA PRO A 13 2.60 3.79 -2.91
C PRO A 13 2.95 4.41 -1.56
N VAL A 14 3.02 5.74 -1.48
CA VAL A 14 3.19 6.43 -0.20
C VAL A 14 1.80 6.62 0.42
N PRO A 15 1.59 6.29 1.70
CA PRO A 15 0.35 6.60 2.40
C PRO A 15 -0.04 8.07 2.25
N VAL A 16 -1.34 8.36 2.11
CA VAL A 16 -1.84 9.74 2.17
C VAL A 16 -1.53 10.30 3.57
N GLN A 17 -0.90 11.47 3.62
CA GLN A 17 -0.52 12.10 4.89
C GLN A 17 -1.77 12.39 5.74
N ARG A 18 -1.66 12.15 7.06
CA ARG A 18 -2.75 12.36 8.03
C ARG A 18 -3.99 11.49 7.76
N CYS A 19 -3.80 10.33 7.14
CA CYS A 19 -4.84 9.33 6.98
C CYS A 19 -4.46 8.04 7.71
N ASP A 20 -5.11 7.79 8.84
CA ASP A 20 -4.81 6.64 9.71
C ASP A 20 -4.97 5.30 8.98
N VAL A 21 -5.94 5.20 8.06
CA VAL A 21 -6.20 3.99 7.27
C VAL A 21 -5.05 3.71 6.31
N CYS A 22 -4.59 4.73 5.58
CA CYS A 22 -3.44 4.60 4.69
C CYS A 22 -2.15 4.32 5.45
N GLU A 23 -1.92 5.02 6.57
CA GLU A 23 -0.71 4.84 7.37
C GLU A 23 -0.63 3.44 7.99
N LEU A 24 -1.75 2.93 8.50
CA LEU A 24 -1.82 1.56 9.02
C LEU A 24 -1.53 0.54 7.92
N CYS A 25 -2.19 0.67 6.76
CA CYS A 25 -1.95 -0.21 5.62
C CYS A 25 -0.49 -0.16 5.15
N GLY A 26 0.11 1.04 5.08
CA GLY A 26 1.52 1.22 4.75
C GLY A 26 2.46 0.46 5.69
N ARG A 27 2.20 0.50 7.01
CA ARG A 27 2.98 -0.24 8.01
C ARG A 27 2.84 -1.76 7.84
N GLU A 28 1.62 -2.27 7.66
CA GLU A 28 1.37 -3.70 7.43
C GLU A 28 2.07 -4.19 6.16
N ARG A 29 2.06 -3.38 5.10
CA ARG A 29 2.75 -3.71 3.85
C ARG A 29 4.25 -3.73 4.00
N GLU A 30 4.83 -2.80 4.73
CA GLU A 30 6.27 -2.81 4.99
C GLU A 30 6.69 -4.06 5.79
N VAL A 31 5.89 -4.48 6.77
CA VAL A 31 6.11 -5.74 7.51
C VAL A 31 6.02 -6.95 6.58
N ALA A 32 4.96 -7.04 5.76
CA ALA A 32 4.78 -8.13 4.81
C ALA A 32 5.90 -8.18 3.75
N ARG A 33 6.35 -7.02 3.26
CA ARG A 33 7.46 -6.90 2.32
C ARG A 33 8.76 -7.43 2.91
N ARG A 34 9.08 -7.06 4.16
CA ARG A 34 10.27 -7.59 4.88
C ARG A 34 10.20 -9.11 5.09
N ALA A 35 8.99 -9.66 5.23
CA ALA A 35 8.76 -11.09 5.38
C ALA A 35 8.64 -11.85 4.03
N GLY A 36 8.68 -11.16 2.89
CA GLY A 36 8.48 -11.77 1.57
C GLY A 36 7.04 -12.18 1.28
N ARG A 37 6.06 -11.65 2.01
CA ARG A 37 4.62 -12.00 1.96
C ARG A 37 3.73 -10.86 1.47
N SER A 38 4.23 -10.02 0.57
CA SER A 38 3.53 -8.80 0.10
C SER A 38 2.16 -9.02 -0.54
N LEU A 39 1.82 -10.26 -0.92
CA LEU A 39 0.52 -10.65 -1.49
C LEU A 39 -0.55 -10.99 -0.43
N GLU A 40 -0.16 -11.16 0.83
CA GLU A 40 -1.09 -11.47 1.94
C GLU A 40 -1.79 -10.22 2.49
N VAL A 41 -1.32 -9.04 2.11
CA VAL A 41 -1.82 -7.74 2.58
C VAL A 41 -2.47 -6.96 1.45
N ARG A 42 -3.43 -6.12 1.80
CA ARG A 42 -4.14 -5.27 0.82
C ARG A 42 -3.17 -4.35 0.08
N SER A 43 -3.48 -4.09 -1.19
CA SER A 43 -2.75 -3.09 -1.99
C SER A 43 -3.03 -1.69 -1.46
N LEU A 44 -1.99 -0.89 -1.21
CA LEU A 44 -2.15 0.48 -0.74
C LEU A 44 -2.86 1.36 -1.77
N ASN A 45 -2.68 1.12 -3.08
CA ASN A 45 -3.47 1.79 -4.12
C ASN A 45 -4.96 1.49 -3.99
N GLY A 46 -5.31 0.23 -3.71
CA GLY A 46 -6.70 -0.17 -3.50
C GLY A 46 -7.29 0.46 -2.25
N VAL A 47 -6.49 0.58 -1.19
CA VAL A 47 -6.90 1.27 0.05
C VAL A 47 -7.11 2.76 -0.20
N ILE A 48 -6.16 3.45 -0.85
CA ILE A 48 -6.28 4.88 -1.18
C ILE A 48 -7.55 5.17 -2.00
N ALA A 49 -7.84 4.34 -3.00
CA ALA A 49 -9.02 4.51 -3.83
C ALA A 49 -10.34 4.15 -3.10
N GLY A 50 -10.26 3.34 -2.04
CA GLY A 50 -11.43 2.77 -1.37
C GLY A 50 -12.01 3.61 -0.23
N HIS A 51 -11.46 4.78 0.09
CA HIS A 51 -11.98 5.61 1.17
C HIS A 51 -11.65 7.11 0.99
N PRO A 52 -12.43 8.01 1.64
CA PRO A 52 -12.25 9.44 1.48
C PRO A 52 -11.02 9.97 2.23
N HIS A 53 -10.33 10.94 1.63
CA HIS A 53 -9.19 11.66 2.18
C HIS A 53 -9.46 13.17 2.13
N GLY A 54 -10.32 13.68 3.03
CA GLY A 54 -10.70 15.10 3.17
C GLY A 54 -10.62 15.94 1.88
N ARG A 55 -11.65 16.00 1.05
CA ARG A 55 -12.92 16.68 1.28
C ARG A 55 -14.00 15.93 0.52
N GLU A 56 -15.00 15.45 1.25
CA GLU A 56 -16.43 15.37 0.93
C GLU A 56 -17.10 14.42 1.93
N ALA A 57 -17.17 14.84 3.19
CA ALA A 57 -18.44 14.76 3.87
C ALA A 57 -19.22 16.00 3.39
N ARG A 58 -19.86 15.92 2.23
CA ARG A 58 -21.00 16.79 1.96
C ARG A 58 -22.15 16.23 2.79
N GLU A 59 -22.82 17.16 3.47
CA GLU A 59 -23.97 16.98 4.37
C GLU A 59 -25.09 16.13 3.76
#